data_AF-A0A3B8Y8L2-F1
#
_entry.id   AF-A0A3B8Y8L2-F1
#
_cell.length_a   1.000
_cell.length_b   1.000
_cell.length_c   1.000
_cell.angle_alpha   90.00
_cell.angle_beta   90.00
_cell.angle_gamma   90.00
#
_symmetry.space_group_name_H-M   'P 1'
#
loop_
_entity.id
_entity.type
_entity.pdbx_description
1 polymer ?
#
loop_
_entity_poly.entity_id
_entity_poly.type
_entity_poly.pdbx_seq_one_letter_code
_entity_poly.pdbx_strand_id
1 'polypeptide(L)'
;IAPVLNPPVEQVSASPEIILQTVSENLKVSIEDLKGTSRRREISFARQVGMYLMRQHTDLSLPRIGEEFGGKDHTTVLYSCDKISKLQQKDWELSQKLSELSDRINIASRAQS
;
A
#
# COMPACT_ATOMS: atom_id res chain seq x y z
N ILE A 1 23.98 27.51 7.09
CA ILE A 1 24.33 26.16 6.56
C ILE A 1 23.04 25.62 5.94
N ALA A 2 23.13 25.05 4.74
CA ALA A 2 22.10 24.92 3.69
C ALA A 2 20.64 24.54 4.09
N PRO A 3 19.65 24.95 3.28
CA PRO A 3 18.24 24.63 3.49
C PRO A 3 17.95 23.20 3.00
N VAL A 4 17.25 22.39 3.79
CA VAL A 4 16.71 21.12 3.28
C VAL A 4 15.32 21.42 2.71
N LEU A 5 15.34 21.84 1.45
CA LEU A 5 14.20 21.74 0.54
C LEU A 5 13.86 20.26 0.40
N ASN A 6 12.90 19.78 1.19
CA ASN A 6 12.04 18.73 0.68
C ASN A 6 10.98 19.48 -0.14
N PRO A 7 10.94 19.38 -1.47
CA PRO A 7 9.73 19.79 -2.17
C PRO A 7 8.57 19.03 -1.53
N PRO A 8 7.40 19.64 -1.30
CA PRO A 8 6.22 18.85 -0.99
C PRO A 8 6.09 17.89 -2.18
N VAL A 9 6.37 16.61 -1.94
CA VAL A 9 6.01 15.58 -2.91
C VAL A 9 4.51 15.74 -3.00
N GLU A 10 4.04 16.33 -4.10
CA GLU A 10 2.61 16.43 -4.40
C GLU A 10 2.10 14.99 -4.31
N GLN A 11 1.48 14.65 -3.19
CA GLN A 11 0.94 13.31 -2.96
C GLN A 11 -0.24 13.23 -3.91
N VAL A 12 -0.01 12.60 -5.07
CA VAL A 12 -1.08 12.35 -6.02
C VAL A 12 -1.99 11.33 -5.34
N SER A 13 -3.21 11.74 -4.99
CA SER A 13 -4.21 10.82 -4.44
C SER A 13 -4.55 9.79 -5.51
N ALA A 14 -4.06 8.57 -5.33
CA ALA A 14 -4.30 7.45 -6.22
C ALA A 14 -5.66 6.80 -5.95
N SER A 15 -6.24 6.17 -6.97
CA SER A 15 -7.46 5.36 -6.81
C SER A 15 -7.14 4.02 -6.13
N PRO A 16 -8.03 3.48 -5.28
CA PRO A 16 -7.83 2.17 -4.63
C PRO A 16 -7.57 1.03 -5.61
N GLU A 17 -8.21 1.10 -6.78
CA GLU A 17 -8.06 0.13 -7.87
C GLU A 17 -6.62 0.05 -8.38
N ILE A 18 -5.95 1.20 -8.56
CA ILE A 18 -4.54 1.26 -8.99
C ILE A 18 -3.64 0.56 -7.97
N ILE A 19 -3.89 0.79 -6.68
CA ILE A 19 -3.08 0.22 -5.60
C ILE A 19 -3.30 -1.29 -5.52
N LEU A 20 -4.55 -1.75 -5.57
CA LEU A 20 -4.88 -3.18 -5.57
C LEU A 20 -4.24 -3.90 -6.77
N GLN A 21 -4.34 -3.33 -7.96
CA GLN A 21 -3.73 -3.89 -9.17
C GLN A 21 -2.20 -3.92 -9.07
N THR A 22 -1.57 -2.81 -8.67
CA THR A 22 -0.11 -2.72 -8.55
C THR A 22 0.44 -3.76 -7.58
N VAL A 23 -0.24 -3.94 -6.43
CA VAL A 23 0.15 -4.93 -5.41
C VAL A 23 -0.07 -6.36 -5.92
N SER A 24 -1.22 -6.61 -6.57
CA SER A 24 -1.57 -7.91 -7.15
C SER A 24 -0.50 -8.39 -8.14
N GLU A 25 -0.14 -7.55 -9.10
CA GLU A 25 0.85 -7.85 -10.14
C GLU A 25 2.26 -8.06 -9.57
N ASN A 26 2.68 -7.20 -8.63
CA ASN A 26 4.05 -7.22 -8.10
C ASN A 26 4.32 -8.30 -7.05
N LEU A 27 3.28 -8.73 -6.33
CA LEU A 27 3.38 -9.78 -5.32
C LEU A 27 2.79 -11.11 -5.79
N LYS A 28 2.34 -11.19 -7.05
CA LYS A 28 1.82 -12.40 -7.71
C LYS A 28 0.66 -13.04 -6.95
N VAL A 29 -0.25 -12.21 -6.46
CA VAL A 29 -1.51 -12.63 -5.80
C VAL A 29 -2.68 -12.06 -6.57
N SER A 30 -3.82 -12.77 -6.64
CA SER A 30 -5.00 -12.22 -7.31
C SER A 30 -5.66 -11.10 -6.48
N ILE A 31 -6.41 -10.21 -7.13
CA ILE A 31 -7.24 -9.21 -6.41
C ILE A 31 -8.28 -9.93 -5.54
N GLU A 32 -8.81 -11.06 -5.99
CA GLU A 32 -9.72 -11.90 -5.22
C GLU A 32 -9.06 -12.42 -3.93
N ASP A 33 -7.80 -12.84 -3.98
CA ASP A 33 -7.03 -13.23 -2.79
C ASP A 33 -6.83 -12.05 -1.82
N LEU A 34 -6.59 -10.84 -2.36
CA LEU A 34 -6.46 -9.62 -1.56
C LEU A 34 -7.76 -9.22 -0.85
N LYS A 35 -8.91 -9.53 -1.44
CA LYS A 35 -10.24 -9.31 -0.83
C LYS A 35 -10.71 -10.51 0.00
N GLY A 36 -10.13 -11.69 -0.24
CA GLY A 36 -10.51 -12.94 0.38
C GLY A 36 -10.11 -13.09 1.85
N THR A 37 -10.35 -14.30 2.38
CA THR A 37 -10.07 -14.66 3.79
C THR A 37 -8.84 -15.57 3.95
N SER A 38 -8.19 -15.94 2.84
CA SER A 38 -7.06 -16.85 2.82
C SER A 38 -5.92 -16.37 3.73
N ARG A 39 -5.47 -17.25 4.63
CA ARG A 39 -4.42 -16.96 5.61
C ARG A 39 -3.01 -17.35 5.16
N ARG A 40 -2.83 -17.74 3.88
CA ARG A 40 -1.51 -18.04 3.34
C ARG A 40 -0.57 -16.85 3.55
N ARG A 41 0.68 -17.14 3.92
CA ARG A 41 1.65 -16.12 4.35
C ARG A 41 1.86 -15.05 3.27
N GLU A 42 2.01 -15.47 2.02
CA GLU A 42 2.20 -14.57 0.87
C GLU A 42 0.99 -13.62 0.66
N ILE A 43 -0.24 -14.15 0.73
CA ILE A 43 -1.48 -13.38 0.58
C ILE A 43 -1.66 -12.41 1.75
N SER A 44 -1.41 -12.87 2.98
CA SER A 44 -1.49 -12.00 4.16
C SER A 44 -0.45 -10.88 4.11
N PHE A 45 0.74 -11.16 3.61
CA PHE A 45 1.79 -10.15 3.44
C PHE A 45 1.40 -9.15 2.36
N ALA A 46 0.89 -9.61 1.21
CA ALA A 46 0.43 -8.74 0.14
C ALA A 46 -0.73 -7.81 0.58
N ARG A 47 -1.67 -8.32 1.37
CA ARG A 47 -2.73 -7.49 1.99
C ARG A 47 -2.15 -6.44 2.93
N GLN A 48 -1.17 -6.81 3.77
CA GLN A 48 -0.52 -5.87 4.68
C GLN A 48 0.19 -4.73 3.93
N VAL A 49 0.93 -5.08 2.88
CA VAL A 49 1.59 -4.12 1.98
C VAL A 49 0.56 -3.22 1.29
N GLY A 50 -0.50 -3.80 0.73
CA GLY A 50 -1.55 -3.03 0.07
C GLY A 50 -2.28 -2.05 1.00
N MET A 51 -2.62 -2.47 2.22
CA MET A 51 -3.22 -1.59 3.23
C MET A 51 -2.29 -0.43 3.61
N TYR A 52 -0.99 -0.72 3.79
CA TYR A 52 0.01 0.31 4.06
C TYR A 52 0.11 1.32 2.92
N LEU A 53 0.22 0.86 1.67
CA LEU A 53 0.31 1.73 0.50
C LEU A 53 -0.97 2.54 0.29
N MET A 54 -2.14 1.94 0.48
CA MET A 54 -3.42 2.67 0.42
C MET A 54 -3.49 3.78 1.47
N ARG A 55 -2.90 3.57 2.65
CA ARG A 55 -2.83 4.61 3.68
C ARG A 55 -1.87 5.76 3.33
N GLN A 56 -0.85 5.51 2.51
CA GLN A 56 0.13 6.52 2.10
C GLN A 56 -0.30 7.30 0.85
N HIS A 57 -1.03 6.66 -0.07
CA HIS A 57 -1.30 7.21 -1.40
C HIS A 57 -2.77 7.57 -1.62
N THR A 58 -3.62 7.45 -0.60
CA THR A 58 -5.04 7.83 -0.68
C THR A 58 -5.50 8.57 0.57
N ASP A 59 -6.59 9.32 0.45
CA ASP A 59 -7.26 9.99 1.58
C ASP A 59 -8.30 9.10 2.30
N LEU A 60 -8.27 7.79 2.06
CA LEU A 60 -9.22 6.86 2.67
C LEU A 60 -8.99 6.71 4.18
N SER A 61 -10.09 6.67 4.92
CA SER A 61 -10.08 6.31 6.34
C SER A 61 -9.80 4.81 6.53
N LEU A 62 -9.30 4.42 7.71
CA LEU A 62 -9.01 3.01 8.01
C LEU A 62 -10.20 2.05 7.77
N PRO A 63 -11.45 2.40 8.11
CA PRO A 63 -12.60 1.57 7.76
C PRO A 63 -12.78 1.44 6.24
N ARG A 64 -12.64 2.53 5.48
CA ARG A 64 -12.77 2.50 4.02
C ARG A 64 -11.68 1.67 3.35
N ILE A 65 -10.44 1.76 3.84
CA ILE A 65 -9.37 0.85 3.39
C ILE A 65 -9.75 -0.61 3.68
N GLY A 66 -10.31 -0.88 4.86
CA GLY A 66 -10.80 -2.22 5.22
C GLY A 66 -11.82 -2.79 4.23
N GLU A 67 -12.77 -1.96 3.79
CA GLU A 67 -13.76 -2.31 2.76
C GLU A 67 -13.10 -2.71 1.43
N GLU A 68 -12.09 -1.98 0.97
CA GLU A 68 -11.35 -2.28 -0.26
C GLU A 68 -10.64 -3.64 -0.24
N PHE A 69 -10.31 -4.14 0.96
CA PHE A 69 -9.71 -5.47 1.20
C PHE A 69 -10.74 -6.54 1.62
N GLY A 70 -12.00 -6.36 1.22
CA GLY A 70 -13.10 -7.31 1.46
C GLY A 70 -13.60 -7.27 2.89
N GLY A 71 -13.93 -6.06 3.36
CA GLY A 71 -14.59 -5.80 4.64
C GLY A 71 -13.73 -6.16 5.86
N LYS A 72 -12.42 -5.91 5.81
CA LYS A 72 -11.55 -6.15 6.98
C LYS A 72 -11.75 -5.08 8.04
N ASP A 73 -11.71 -5.49 9.31
CA ASP A 73 -11.76 -4.55 10.44
C ASP A 73 -10.68 -3.47 10.33
N HIS A 74 -11.05 -2.23 10.66
CA HIS A 74 -10.14 -1.08 10.65
C HIS A 74 -8.90 -1.29 11.56
N THR A 75 -9.03 -2.08 12.64
CA THR A 75 -7.91 -2.47 13.50
C THR A 75 -6.92 -3.39 12.79
N THR A 76 -7.38 -4.22 11.84
CA THR A 76 -6.52 -5.02 10.96
C THR A 76 -5.71 -4.12 10.03
N VAL A 77 -6.34 -3.08 9.49
CA VAL A 77 -5.65 -2.07 8.66
C VAL A 77 -4.59 -1.34 9.47
N LEU A 78 -4.94 -0.87 10.67
CA LEU A 78 -4.01 -0.21 11.60
C LEU A 78 -2.81 -1.11 11.91
N TYR A 79 -3.06 -2.36 12.30
CA TYR A 79 -2.02 -3.34 12.59
C TYR A 79 -1.12 -3.58 11.37
N SER A 80 -1.70 -3.70 10.18
CA SER A 80 -0.95 -3.90 8.94
C SER A 80 -0.04 -2.71 8.63
N CYS A 81 -0.54 -1.49 8.80
CA CYS A 81 0.25 -0.27 8.58
C CYS A 81 1.42 -0.17 9.58
N ASP A 82 1.15 -0.39 10.87
CA ASP A 82 2.19 -0.37 11.92
C ASP A 82 3.25 -1.45 11.66
N LYS A 83 2.83 -2.66 11.31
CA LYS A 83 3.71 -3.77 11.01
C LYS A 83 4.62 -3.46 9.83
N ILE A 84 4.07 -3.07 8.68
CA ILE A 84 4.90 -2.76 7.49
C ILE A 84 5.83 -1.58 7.77
N SER A 85 5.35 -0.55 8.47
CA SER A 85 6.16 0.60 8.86
C SER A 85 7.36 0.25 9.73
N LYS A 86 7.19 -0.70 10.66
CA LYS A 86 8.29 -1.20 11.51
C LYS A 86 9.23 -2.14 10.76
N LEU A 87 8.71 -3.00 9.88
CA LEU A 87 9.53 -3.94 9.11
C LEU A 87 10.45 -3.21 8.12
N GLN A 88 9.94 -2.22 7.37
CA GLN A 88 10.75 -1.51 6.36
C GLN A 88 11.96 -0.78 6.97
N GLN A 89 11.92 -0.41 8.26
CA GLN A 89 13.04 0.22 8.94
C GLN A 89 14.21 -0.75 9.19
N LYS A 90 13.96 -2.05 9.14
CA LYS A 90 14.93 -3.10 9.48
C LYS A 90 15.26 -4.01 8.29
N ASP A 91 14.43 -3.98 7.26
CA ASP A 91 14.51 -4.80 6.07
C ASP A 91 14.69 -3.90 4.85
N TRP A 92 15.93 -3.86 4.35
CA TRP A 92 16.29 -3.03 3.20
C TRP A 92 15.60 -3.50 1.91
N GLU A 93 15.39 -4.82 1.75
CA GLU A 93 14.73 -5.39 0.58
C GLU A 93 13.26 -4.96 0.55
N LEU A 94 12.59 -5.00 1.71
CA LEU A 94 11.23 -4.49 1.86
C LEU A 94 11.16 -2.99 1.58
N SER A 95 12.10 -2.20 2.11
CA SER A 95 12.13 -0.76 1.86
C SER A 95 12.28 -0.44 0.37
N GLN A 96 13.17 -1.14 -0.34
CA GLN A 96 13.32 -0.98 -1.79
C GLN A 96 12.06 -1.40 -2.53
N LYS A 97 11.44 -2.52 -2.13
CA LYS A 97 10.20 -2.99 -2.74
C LYS A 97 9.05 -1.98 -2.57
N LEU A 98 8.90 -1.39 -1.39
CA LEU A 98 7.88 -0.36 -1.13
C LEU A 98 8.12 0.92 -1.93
N SER A 99 9.39 1.31 -2.11
CA SER A 99 9.76 2.42 -2.98
C SER A 99 9.34 2.15 -4.43
N GLU A 100 9.70 0.98 -4.97
CA GLU A 100 9.34 0.59 -6.34
C GLU A 100 7.81 0.57 -6.54
N LEU A 101 7.06 0.02 -5.59
CA LEU A 101 5.60 0.01 -5.64
C LEU A 101 5.02 1.44 -5.61
N SER A 102 5.58 2.32 -4.79
CA SER A 102 5.14 3.72 -4.70
C SER A 102 5.41 4.48 -5.99
N ASP A 103 6.57 4.28 -6.62
CA ASP A 103 6.89 4.88 -7.92
C ASP A 103 5.91 4.42 -9.00
N ARG A 104 5.59 3.12 -9.04
CA ARG A 104 4.59 2.57 -9.96
C ARG A 104 3.20 3.16 -9.75
N ILE A 105 2.76 3.30 -8.49
CA ILE A 105 1.46 3.91 -8.15
C ILE A 105 1.43 5.37 -8.63
N ASN A 106 2.47 6.14 -8.37
CA ASN A 106 2.57 7.53 -8.79
C ASN A 106 2.52 7.68 -10.32
N ILE A 107 3.23 6.83 -11.05
CA ILE A 107 3.22 6.82 -12.53
C ILE A 107 1.84 6.46 -13.05
N ALA A 108 1.24 5.39 -12.53
CA ALA A 108 -0.10 4.93 -12.96
C ALA A 108 -1.18 5.96 -12.66
N SER A 109 -1.12 6.64 -11.51
CA SER A 109 -2.09 7.66 -11.12
C SER A 109 -2.04 8.90 -12.04
N ARG A 110 -0.84 9.30 -12.49
CA ARG A 110 -0.67 10.42 -13.41
C ARG A 110 -1.11 10.10 -14.84
N ALA A 111 -0.99 8.84 -15.27
CA ALA A 111 -1.42 8.43 -16.60
C ALA A 111 -2.95 8.40 -16.77
N GLN A 112 -3.71 8.43 -15.66
CA GLN A 112 -5.17 8.44 -15.63
C GLN A 112 -5.76 9.83 -15.32
N SER A 113 -4.92 10.84 -15.11
CA SER A 113 -5.32 12.24 -14.84
C SER A 113 -5.33 13.09 -16.11
#